data_AF-A0A3B9SZI0-F1
#
_entry.id   AF-A0A3B9SZI0-F1
#
_cell.length_a   1.000
_cell.length_b   1.000
_cell.length_c   1.000
_cell.angle_alpha   90.00
_cell.angle_beta   90.00
_cell.angle_gamma   90.00
#
_symmetry.space_group_name_H-M   'P 1'
#
loop_
_entity.id
_entity.type
_entity.pdbx_description
1 polymer ?
#
loop_
_entity_poly.entity_id
_entity_poly.type
_entity_poly.pdbx_seq_one_letter_code
_entity_poly.pdbx_strand_id
1 'polypeptide(L)'
;MKNYKKILASILAVVISAATTGTLAYAKNTEKTTDTAVTETVDTDAAEIPAPASGQTAEKDETVYVIAKADGTVQKIIVSDWLKNTGAADALTDASDLEQVKNVKSDAGYHLNSDGALVWDAKGDDLYYQGESSDALPVDMSVSYQLDGKKISAEKIAGKSGKVTIRFDYRNNQYETVKIDGKNEKIYVPYAMLTGLILDNAHFHNVKITNGRLISDGNKIIAAGIALPGMQENLGIDKKDLEIPDYVELTADVTDFKLGMTVTVAANDLFSQVDTE
;
A
#
# COMPACT_ATOMS: atom_id res chain seq x y z
N MET A 1 -9.47 29.18 11.88
CA MET A 1 -10.29 27.97 11.61
C MET A 1 -10.42 27.59 10.11
N LYS A 2 -9.90 28.35 9.14
CA LYS A 2 -10.02 28.01 7.69
C LYS A 2 -8.81 27.27 7.08
N ASN A 3 -7.70 27.14 7.82
CA ASN A 3 -6.43 26.63 7.29
C ASN A 3 -6.04 25.22 7.78
N TYR A 4 -6.77 24.63 8.74
CA TYR A 4 -6.44 23.32 9.32
C TYR A 4 -6.85 22.14 8.43
N LYS A 5 -7.94 22.28 7.65
CA LYS A 5 -8.33 21.30 6.62
C LYS A 5 -7.28 21.18 5.50
N LYS A 6 -6.48 22.23 5.26
CA LYS A 6 -5.41 22.20 4.27
C LYS A 6 -4.20 21.40 4.77
N ILE A 7 -3.82 21.53 6.05
CA ILE A 7 -2.66 20.83 6.65
C ILE A 7 -2.94 19.33 6.83
N LEU A 8 -4.16 18.95 7.22
CA LEU A 8 -4.55 17.54 7.33
C LEU A 8 -4.64 16.87 5.95
N ALA A 9 -5.06 17.61 4.91
CA ALA A 9 -5.01 17.15 3.53
C ALA A 9 -3.58 17.07 3.00
N SER A 10 -2.66 17.92 3.46
CA SER A 10 -1.24 17.87 3.08
C SER A 10 -0.52 16.64 3.61
N ILE A 11 -0.79 16.18 4.84
CA ILE A 11 -0.15 14.96 5.37
C ILE A 11 -0.69 13.70 4.67
N LEU A 12 -1.97 13.71 4.29
CA LEU A 12 -2.56 12.64 3.45
C LEU A 12 -2.09 12.72 1.99
N ALA A 13 -1.79 13.92 1.47
CA ALA A 13 -1.28 14.12 0.11
C ALA A 13 0.23 13.85 -0.03
N VAL A 14 1.03 13.99 1.04
CA VAL A 14 2.47 13.68 0.99
C VAL A 14 2.73 12.17 0.88
N VAL A 15 1.80 11.32 1.33
CA VAL A 15 1.83 9.87 1.06
C VAL A 15 1.45 9.56 -0.40
N ILE A 16 0.75 10.46 -1.09
CA ILE A 16 0.36 10.33 -2.51
C ILE A 16 1.42 10.94 -3.46
N SER A 17 2.28 11.86 -2.99
CA SER A 17 3.22 12.58 -3.87
C SER A 17 4.60 11.94 -4.04
N ALA A 18 4.85 10.74 -3.51
CA ALA A 18 6.11 10.02 -3.73
C ALA A 18 6.24 9.36 -5.12
N ALA A 19 5.28 9.58 -6.02
CA ALA A 19 5.31 9.06 -7.40
C ALA A 19 5.17 10.19 -8.46
N THR A 20 5.91 11.29 -8.34
CA THR A 20 6.00 12.28 -9.43
C THR A 20 7.43 12.72 -9.71
N THR A 21 8.14 11.95 -10.52
CA THR A 21 9.22 12.47 -11.38
C THR A 21 8.67 12.60 -12.81
N GLY A 22 7.90 13.67 -13.04
CA GLY A 22 7.57 14.11 -14.40
C GLY A 22 8.50 15.25 -14.80
N THR A 23 9.47 14.98 -15.68
CA THR A 23 10.19 16.01 -16.42
C THR A 23 9.27 16.55 -17.52
N LEU A 24 8.77 17.79 -17.34
CA LEU A 24 8.09 18.54 -18.40
C LEU A 24 9.15 19.14 -19.34
N ALA A 25 9.30 18.56 -20.53
CA ALA A 25 9.90 19.26 -21.65
C ALA A 25 8.82 20.07 -22.38
N TYR A 26 8.79 21.38 -22.14
CA TYR A 26 8.05 22.33 -22.96
C TYR A 26 8.83 22.58 -24.26
N ALA A 27 8.23 22.28 -25.41
CA ALA A 27 8.63 22.87 -26.69
C ALA A 27 7.45 23.67 -27.26
N LYS A 28 7.63 24.99 -27.30
CA LYS A 28 6.77 25.98 -27.95
C LYS A 28 7.57 26.61 -29.09
N ASN A 29 7.04 26.58 -30.31
CA ASN A 29 7.18 27.56 -31.42
C ASN A 29 6.42 26.97 -32.63
N THR A 30 5.26 27.47 -33.06
CA THR A 30 4.92 28.74 -33.74
C THR A 30 5.24 28.76 -35.25
N GLU A 31 4.14 28.66 -36.02
CA GLU A 31 3.76 29.28 -37.32
C GLU A 31 4.06 28.71 -38.72
N LYS A 32 2.93 28.67 -39.48
CA LYS A 32 2.68 28.82 -40.94
C LYS A 32 3.08 27.64 -41.85
N THR A 33 2.21 27.13 -42.74
CA THR A 33 1.47 27.85 -43.80
C THR A 33 0.33 27.00 -44.38
N THR A 34 -0.72 27.69 -44.84
CA THR A 34 -1.78 27.37 -45.81
C THR A 34 -1.41 26.36 -46.91
N ASP A 35 -2.28 25.41 -47.28
CA ASP A 35 -3.38 25.53 -48.26
C ASP A 35 -3.76 24.17 -48.94
N THR A 36 -5.05 24.07 -49.25
CA THR A 36 -5.73 23.32 -50.32
C THR A 36 -5.79 21.78 -50.34
N ALA A 37 -7.03 21.33 -50.52
CA ALA A 37 -7.55 19.99 -50.68
C ALA A 37 -7.05 19.23 -51.92
N VAL A 38 -7.00 17.90 -51.80
CA VAL A 38 -7.41 16.98 -52.87
C VAL A 38 -8.24 15.86 -52.25
N THR A 39 -9.52 15.83 -52.62
CA THR A 39 -10.39 14.66 -52.55
C THR A 39 -9.95 13.64 -53.60
N GLU A 40 -9.63 12.43 -53.18
CA GLU A 40 -9.84 11.22 -53.98
C GLU A 40 -10.59 10.19 -53.14
N THR A 41 -11.73 9.77 -53.66
CA THR A 41 -12.54 8.65 -53.19
C THR A 41 -12.16 7.40 -53.98
N VAL A 42 -11.74 6.31 -53.33
CA VAL A 42 -11.97 4.94 -53.83
C VAL A 42 -12.16 3.97 -52.65
N ASP A 43 -13.14 3.11 -52.88
CA ASP A 43 -13.74 1.98 -52.15
C ASP A 43 -12.99 1.22 -51.05
N THR A 44 -13.87 0.70 -50.18
CA THR A 44 -13.72 -0.32 -49.14
C THR A 44 -12.83 -1.50 -49.53
N ASP A 45 -11.79 -1.71 -48.71
CA ASP A 45 -11.35 -3.05 -48.36
C ASP A 45 -11.10 -3.08 -46.85
N ALA A 46 -11.67 -4.09 -46.18
CA ALA A 46 -11.56 -4.26 -44.74
C ALA A 46 -10.13 -4.74 -44.43
N ALA A 47 -9.21 -3.78 -44.28
CA ALA A 47 -7.87 -4.05 -43.80
C ALA A 47 -7.95 -4.45 -42.32
N GLU A 48 -7.58 -5.71 -42.03
CA GLU A 48 -7.20 -6.16 -40.69
C GLU A 48 -6.30 -5.10 -40.05
N ILE A 49 -6.78 -4.52 -38.94
CA ILE A 49 -5.94 -3.70 -38.08
C ILE A 49 -4.82 -4.64 -37.59
N PRO A 50 -3.55 -4.39 -37.93
CA PRO A 50 -2.47 -5.24 -37.49
C PRO A 50 -2.45 -5.21 -35.96
N ALA A 51 -2.55 -6.39 -35.34
CA ALA A 51 -2.43 -6.53 -33.90
C ALA A 51 -1.15 -5.84 -33.42
N PRO A 52 -1.20 -4.95 -32.42
CA PRO A 52 0.00 -4.35 -31.89
C PRO A 52 0.93 -5.45 -31.37
N ALA A 53 2.18 -5.38 -31.81
CA ALA A 53 3.25 -6.26 -31.37
C ALA A 53 3.35 -6.26 -29.83
N SER A 54 3.66 -7.43 -29.28
CA SER A 54 3.80 -7.73 -27.86
C SER A 54 4.95 -6.97 -27.18
N GLY A 55 4.80 -5.66 -27.02
CA GLY A 55 5.45 -4.87 -25.96
C GLY A 55 4.42 -4.61 -24.88
N GLN A 56 4.81 -4.61 -23.60
CA GLN A 56 3.91 -4.19 -22.51
C GLN A 56 3.36 -2.80 -22.83
N THR A 57 2.09 -2.73 -23.19
CA THR A 57 1.38 -1.49 -23.53
C THR A 57 0.89 -0.75 -22.29
N ALA A 58 0.95 -1.40 -21.12
CA ALA A 58 0.64 -0.79 -19.85
C ALA A 58 1.54 -1.29 -18.71
N GLU A 59 1.79 -0.41 -17.74
CA GLU A 59 2.37 -0.70 -16.44
C GLU A 59 1.25 -0.83 -15.39
N LYS A 60 1.46 -1.63 -14.33
CA LYS A 60 0.47 -1.85 -13.27
C LYS A 60 1.01 -1.41 -11.92
N ASP A 61 0.28 -0.51 -11.25
CA ASP A 61 0.46 -0.22 -9.83
C ASP A 61 -0.73 -0.81 -9.05
N GLU A 62 -0.44 -1.65 -8.06
CA GLU A 62 -1.44 -2.30 -7.21
C GLU A 62 -1.35 -1.77 -5.77
N THR A 63 -2.49 -1.40 -5.18
CA THR A 63 -2.59 -1.04 -3.77
C THR A 63 -3.57 -1.96 -3.06
N VAL A 64 -3.09 -2.66 -2.04
CA VAL A 64 -3.90 -3.57 -1.22
C VAL A 64 -4.32 -2.89 0.08
N TYR A 65 -5.64 -2.74 0.26
CA TYR A 65 -6.25 -2.24 1.48
C TYR A 65 -6.78 -3.39 2.32
N VAL A 66 -6.31 -3.48 3.56
CA VAL A 66 -6.77 -4.49 4.53
C VAL A 66 -7.57 -3.81 5.63
N ILE A 67 -8.83 -4.20 5.77
CA ILE A 67 -9.68 -3.81 6.89
C ILE A 67 -9.63 -4.95 7.91
N ALA A 68 -9.10 -4.66 9.09
CA ALA A 68 -8.92 -5.63 10.16
C ALA A 68 -9.72 -5.26 11.42
N LYS A 69 -10.05 -6.29 12.21
CA LYS A 69 -10.57 -6.12 13.57
C LYS A 69 -9.50 -5.56 14.49
N ALA A 70 -9.91 -5.14 15.68
CA ALA A 70 -9.01 -4.60 16.70
C ALA A 70 -7.94 -5.59 17.20
N ASP A 71 -8.08 -6.90 16.93
CA ASP A 71 -7.08 -7.93 17.22
C ASP A 71 -6.18 -8.26 16.01
N GLY A 72 -6.35 -7.59 14.87
CA GLY A 72 -5.63 -7.84 13.63
C GLY A 72 -6.30 -8.85 12.68
N THR A 73 -7.41 -9.49 13.08
CA THR A 73 -8.12 -10.43 12.20
C THR A 73 -8.66 -9.72 10.96
N VAL A 74 -8.28 -10.19 9.78
CA VAL A 74 -8.73 -9.65 8.49
C VAL A 74 -10.25 -9.79 8.36
N GLN A 75 -10.92 -8.70 8.01
CA GLN A 75 -12.35 -8.68 7.66
C GLN A 75 -12.56 -8.59 6.16
N LYS A 76 -11.75 -7.79 5.49
CA LYS A 76 -11.91 -7.47 4.07
C LYS A 76 -10.58 -7.05 3.46
N ILE A 77 -10.31 -7.54 2.26
CA ILE A 77 -9.19 -7.12 1.43
C ILE A 77 -9.78 -6.48 0.17
N ILE A 78 -9.33 -5.27 -0.14
CA ILE A 78 -9.70 -4.55 -1.35
C ILE A 78 -8.42 -4.29 -2.10
N VAL A 79 -8.34 -4.74 -3.34
CA VAL A 79 -7.21 -4.49 -4.23
C VAL A 79 -7.63 -3.40 -5.21
N SER A 80 -6.80 -2.38 -5.35
CA SER A 80 -7.00 -1.26 -6.27
C SER A 80 -5.87 -1.25 -7.27
N ASP A 81 -6.20 -1.44 -8.54
CA ASP A 81 -5.27 -1.50 -9.65
C ASP A 81 -5.34 -0.24 -10.48
N TRP A 82 -4.16 0.30 -10.81
CA TRP A 82 -3.98 1.35 -11.81
C TRP A 82 -3.16 0.78 -12.97
N LEU A 83 -3.81 0.57 -14.11
CA LEU A 83 -3.13 0.25 -15.36
C LEU A 83 -2.81 1.56 -16.08
N LYS A 84 -1.52 1.88 -16.15
CA LYS A 84 -0.98 3.05 -16.83
C LYS A 84 -0.83 2.75 -18.31
N ASN A 85 -1.66 3.36 -19.16
CA ASN A 85 -1.71 3.08 -20.59
C ASN A 85 -0.63 3.89 -21.35
N THR A 86 0.64 3.57 -21.10
CA THR A 86 1.78 4.32 -21.66
C THR A 86 1.81 4.29 -23.18
N GLY A 87 1.22 3.25 -23.80
CA GLY A 87 1.10 3.11 -25.24
C GLY A 87 -0.16 3.72 -25.87
N ALA A 88 -1.06 4.32 -25.08
CA ALA A 88 -2.37 4.80 -25.52
C ALA A 88 -3.17 3.75 -26.33
N ALA A 89 -3.13 2.49 -25.88
CA ALA A 89 -3.83 1.39 -26.52
C ALA A 89 -5.35 1.50 -26.33
N ASP A 90 -6.11 1.09 -27.36
CA ASP A 90 -7.57 1.03 -27.27
C ASP A 90 -8.06 -0.04 -26.30
N ALA A 91 -7.28 -1.12 -26.11
CA ALA A 91 -7.60 -2.20 -25.19
C ALA A 91 -6.42 -2.51 -24.26
N LEU A 92 -6.75 -2.79 -23.00
CA LEU A 92 -5.80 -3.27 -21.99
C LEU A 92 -6.24 -4.62 -21.46
N THR A 93 -5.29 -5.55 -21.32
CA THR A 93 -5.53 -6.88 -20.75
C THR A 93 -4.84 -6.97 -19.41
N ASP A 94 -5.56 -7.39 -18.38
CA ASP A 94 -5.01 -7.69 -17.06
C ASP A 94 -5.45 -9.06 -16.54
N ALA A 95 -4.49 -9.83 -16.04
CA ALA A 95 -4.77 -11.08 -15.35
C ALA A 95 -5.09 -10.77 -13.89
N SER A 96 -6.36 -10.88 -13.54
CA SER A 96 -6.89 -10.59 -12.20
C SER A 96 -7.81 -11.71 -11.76
N ASP A 97 -7.63 -12.16 -10.52
CA ASP A 97 -8.50 -13.11 -9.82
C ASP A 97 -9.47 -12.41 -8.85
N LEU A 98 -9.52 -11.07 -8.91
CA LEU A 98 -10.34 -10.28 -8.03
C LEU A 98 -11.83 -10.55 -8.25
N GLU A 99 -12.57 -10.60 -7.16
CA GLU A 99 -14.01 -10.68 -7.16
C GLU A 99 -14.63 -9.29 -7.18
N GLN A 100 -15.87 -9.18 -7.68
CA GLN A 100 -16.64 -7.92 -7.65
C GLN A 100 -15.89 -6.73 -8.29
N VAL A 101 -15.16 -7.01 -9.37
CA VAL A 101 -14.39 -6.02 -10.12
C VAL A 101 -15.28 -4.87 -10.57
N LYS A 102 -14.84 -3.65 -10.28
CA LYS A 102 -15.49 -2.42 -10.71
C LYS A 102 -14.47 -1.38 -11.14
N ASN A 103 -14.75 -0.72 -12.26
CA ASN A 103 -14.09 0.52 -12.61
C ASN A 103 -14.49 1.63 -11.62
N VAL A 104 -13.53 2.44 -11.19
CA VAL A 104 -13.76 3.50 -10.18
C VAL A 104 -13.53 4.92 -10.70
N LYS A 105 -13.08 5.08 -11.95
CA LYS A 105 -12.74 6.40 -12.52
C LYS A 105 -13.45 6.70 -13.84
N SER A 106 -13.76 5.69 -14.64
CA SER A 106 -14.38 5.87 -15.96
C SER A 106 -15.54 4.90 -16.18
N ASP A 107 -16.21 5.06 -17.31
CA ASP A 107 -17.28 4.17 -17.79
C ASP A 107 -16.74 3.03 -18.69
N ALA A 108 -15.40 2.85 -18.72
CA ALA A 108 -14.80 1.77 -19.50
C ALA A 108 -15.27 0.42 -18.95
N GLY A 109 -15.94 -0.35 -19.81
CA GLY A 109 -16.36 -1.71 -19.53
C GLY A 109 -15.24 -2.72 -19.72
N TYR A 110 -15.47 -3.94 -19.23
CA TYR A 110 -14.59 -5.08 -19.48
C TYR A 110 -15.37 -6.32 -19.89
N HIS A 111 -14.64 -7.26 -20.50
CA HIS A 111 -15.09 -8.63 -20.73
C HIS A 111 -13.94 -9.60 -20.38
N LEU A 112 -14.25 -10.89 -20.28
CA LEU A 112 -13.24 -11.93 -20.07
C LEU A 112 -12.80 -12.49 -21.42
N ASN A 113 -11.50 -12.67 -21.62
CA ASN A 113 -10.97 -13.42 -22.76
C ASN A 113 -11.04 -14.94 -22.52
N SER A 114 -10.54 -15.75 -23.48
CA SER A 114 -10.55 -17.21 -23.38
C SER A 114 -9.74 -17.77 -22.20
N ASP A 115 -8.75 -17.03 -21.73
CA ASP A 115 -7.87 -17.41 -20.63
C ASP A 115 -8.37 -16.91 -19.27
N GLY A 116 -9.51 -16.20 -19.26
CA GLY A 116 -10.10 -15.62 -18.06
C GLY A 116 -9.52 -14.28 -17.63
N ALA A 117 -8.67 -13.64 -18.44
CA ALA A 117 -8.14 -12.31 -18.15
C ALA A 117 -9.18 -11.22 -18.47
N LEU A 118 -9.14 -10.12 -17.72
CA LEU A 118 -9.97 -8.93 -17.94
C LEU A 118 -9.45 -8.18 -19.16
N VAL A 119 -10.31 -7.90 -20.14
CA VAL A 119 -10.02 -7.07 -21.30
C VAL A 119 -10.87 -5.81 -21.24
N TRP A 120 -10.22 -4.68 -21.06
CA TRP A 120 -10.80 -3.36 -20.85
C TRP A 120 -10.78 -2.52 -22.12
N ASP A 121 -11.88 -1.82 -22.40
CA ASP A 121 -11.99 -0.82 -23.48
C ASP A 121 -11.40 0.52 -23.02
N ALA A 122 -10.07 0.60 -23.03
CA ALA A 122 -9.29 1.69 -22.45
C ALA A 122 -9.28 2.97 -23.29
N LYS A 123 -9.45 2.87 -24.62
CA LYS A 123 -9.51 4.02 -25.54
C LYS A 123 -8.36 5.03 -25.37
N GLY A 124 -7.17 4.51 -25.08
CA GLY A 124 -5.97 5.32 -24.84
C GLY A 124 -5.86 5.94 -23.44
N ASP A 125 -6.84 5.77 -22.57
CA ASP A 125 -6.81 6.25 -21.19
C ASP A 125 -6.21 5.23 -20.23
N ASP A 126 -5.74 5.72 -19.09
CA ASP A 126 -5.42 4.90 -17.91
C ASP A 126 -6.68 4.28 -17.32
N LEU A 127 -6.53 3.08 -16.76
CA LEU A 127 -7.61 2.37 -16.10
C LEU A 127 -7.39 2.29 -14.60
N TYR A 128 -8.46 2.52 -13.83
CA TYR A 128 -8.49 2.34 -12.39
C TYR A 128 -9.66 1.45 -12.04
N TYR A 129 -9.40 0.28 -11.48
CA TYR A 129 -10.45 -0.60 -11.00
C TYR A 129 -10.08 -1.17 -9.64
N GLN A 130 -11.08 -1.68 -8.95
CA GLN A 130 -10.88 -2.39 -7.70
C GLN A 130 -11.73 -3.65 -7.65
N GLY A 131 -11.32 -4.58 -6.81
CA GLY A 131 -12.10 -5.75 -6.46
C GLY A 131 -11.81 -6.20 -5.04
N GLU A 132 -12.45 -7.29 -4.65
CA GLU A 132 -12.21 -7.97 -3.38
C GLU A 132 -11.29 -9.17 -3.63
N SER A 133 -10.36 -9.41 -2.70
CA SER A 133 -9.48 -10.59 -2.73
C SER A 133 -9.69 -11.41 -1.46
N SER A 134 -9.44 -12.71 -1.57
CA SER A 134 -9.41 -13.64 -0.43
C SER A 134 -8.03 -14.26 -0.20
N ASP A 135 -7.02 -13.76 -0.92
CA ASP A 135 -5.67 -14.29 -0.89
C ASP A 135 -4.95 -14.03 0.44
N ALA A 136 -3.93 -14.86 0.69
CA ALA A 136 -3.07 -14.70 1.84
C ALA A 136 -2.22 -13.43 1.71
N LEU A 137 -2.16 -12.64 2.79
CA LEU A 137 -1.36 -11.43 2.82
C LEU A 137 0.14 -11.75 2.86
N PRO A 138 1.00 -10.92 2.23
CA PRO A 138 2.44 -11.12 2.28
C PRO A 138 3.00 -10.94 3.70
N VAL A 139 2.35 -10.11 4.51
CA VAL A 139 2.67 -9.91 5.92
C VAL A 139 1.38 -9.96 6.73
N ASP A 140 1.28 -10.89 7.68
CA ASP A 140 0.19 -10.92 8.65
C ASP A 140 0.46 -9.92 9.78
N MET A 141 -0.62 -9.36 10.33
CA MET A 141 -0.59 -8.50 11.52
C MET A 141 -1.47 -9.11 12.61
N SER A 142 -0.99 -9.10 13.86
CA SER A 142 -1.80 -9.41 15.03
C SER A 142 -1.64 -8.34 16.11
N VAL A 143 -2.72 -8.06 16.83
CA VAL A 143 -2.74 -7.05 17.89
C VAL A 143 -3.16 -7.71 19.20
N SER A 144 -2.32 -7.58 20.22
CA SER A 144 -2.58 -8.13 21.54
C SER A 144 -2.63 -7.05 22.62
N TYR A 145 -3.44 -7.31 23.65
CA TYR A 145 -3.72 -6.35 24.71
C TYR A 145 -3.46 -6.97 26.08
N GLN A 146 -2.91 -6.17 26.98
CA GLN A 146 -2.83 -6.45 28.40
C GLN A 146 -3.35 -5.27 29.20
N LEU A 147 -4.06 -5.57 30.29
CA LEU A 147 -4.46 -4.60 31.31
C LEU A 147 -3.85 -5.04 32.63
N ASP A 148 -3.05 -4.16 33.24
CA ASP A 148 -2.31 -4.41 34.48
C ASP A 148 -1.47 -5.71 34.41
N GLY A 149 -0.83 -5.92 33.26
CA GLY A 149 0.01 -7.10 32.97
C GLY A 149 -0.77 -8.40 32.72
N LYS A 150 -2.10 -8.36 32.66
CA LYS A 150 -2.95 -9.53 32.37
C LYS A 150 -3.52 -9.43 30.96
N LYS A 151 -3.40 -10.52 30.19
CA LYS A 151 -3.99 -10.61 28.85
C LYS A 151 -5.49 -10.35 28.89
N ILE A 152 -5.97 -9.54 27.95
CA ILE A 152 -7.38 -9.19 27.78
C ILE A 152 -7.71 -9.12 26.28
N SER A 153 -8.96 -9.36 25.90
CA SER A 153 -9.37 -9.22 24.49
C SER A 153 -9.66 -7.75 24.14
N ALA A 154 -9.62 -7.43 22.85
CA ALA A 154 -9.88 -6.08 22.35
C ALA A 154 -11.29 -5.58 22.74
N GLU A 155 -12.28 -6.46 22.78
CA GLU A 155 -13.65 -6.11 23.15
C GLU A 155 -13.78 -5.86 24.66
N LYS A 156 -13.03 -6.62 25.46
CA LYS A 156 -13.12 -6.56 26.94
C LYS A 156 -12.34 -5.40 27.52
N ILE A 157 -11.34 -4.86 26.82
CA ILE A 157 -10.54 -3.74 27.32
C ILE A 157 -11.26 -2.38 27.18
N ALA A 158 -12.24 -2.28 26.27
CA ALA A 158 -13.00 -1.05 26.04
C ALA A 158 -13.59 -0.48 27.34
N GLY A 159 -13.34 0.80 27.58
CA GLY A 159 -13.83 1.54 28.75
C GLY A 159 -13.16 1.17 30.09
N LYS A 160 -12.19 0.25 30.10
CA LYS A 160 -11.42 -0.06 31.32
C LYS A 160 -10.35 0.98 31.59
N SER A 161 -9.91 1.05 32.84
CA SER A 161 -8.83 1.91 33.29
C SER A 161 -7.73 1.06 33.94
N GLY A 162 -6.49 1.51 33.84
CA GLY A 162 -5.31 0.80 34.35
C GLY A 162 -4.13 0.96 33.41
N LYS A 163 -3.07 0.19 33.65
CA LYS A 163 -1.88 0.19 32.80
C LYS A 163 -2.10 -0.74 31.62
N VAL A 164 -2.18 -0.17 30.42
CA VAL A 164 -2.40 -0.92 29.18
C VAL A 164 -1.07 -1.16 28.46
N THR A 165 -0.92 -2.37 27.92
CA THR A 165 0.07 -2.70 26.89
C THR A 165 -0.68 -3.10 25.62
N ILE A 166 -0.32 -2.51 24.48
CA ILE A 166 -0.80 -2.86 23.15
C ILE A 166 0.41 -3.28 22.32
N ARG A 167 0.39 -4.47 21.72
CA ARG A 167 1.49 -4.99 20.92
C ARG A 167 1.02 -5.38 19.53
N PHE A 168 1.71 -4.88 18.52
CA PHE A 168 1.53 -5.17 17.10
C PHE A 168 2.67 -6.07 16.65
N ASP A 169 2.35 -7.32 16.36
CA ASP A 169 3.30 -8.31 15.85
C ASP A 169 3.04 -8.54 14.35
N TYR A 170 4.13 -8.66 13.60
CA TYR A 170 4.11 -8.86 12.15
C TYR A 170 4.76 -10.19 11.78
N ARG A 171 4.14 -10.94 10.87
CA ARG A 171 4.71 -12.19 10.34
C ARG A 171 4.85 -12.11 8.83
N ASN A 172 6.08 -12.15 8.36
CA ASN A 172 6.38 -12.19 6.94
C ASN A 172 6.20 -13.61 6.39
N ASN A 173 5.33 -13.73 5.38
CA ASN A 173 5.02 -15.01 4.74
C ASN A 173 5.76 -15.18 3.41
N GLN A 174 6.44 -14.14 2.91
CA GLN A 174 7.10 -14.12 1.61
C GLN A 174 8.60 -14.39 1.77
N TYR A 175 9.06 -15.49 1.19
CA TYR A 175 10.47 -15.88 1.23
C TYR A 175 10.86 -16.77 0.06
N GLU A 176 12.15 -16.79 -0.22
CA GLU A 176 12.77 -17.72 -1.15
C GLU A 176 13.91 -18.48 -0.47
N THR A 177 14.30 -19.62 -1.05
CA THR A 177 15.51 -20.34 -0.65
C THR A 177 16.59 -20.10 -1.69
N VAL A 178 17.66 -19.41 -1.29
CA VAL A 178 18.78 -19.05 -2.18
C VAL A 178 20.07 -19.69 -1.69
N LYS A 179 21.02 -19.89 -2.59
CA LYS A 179 22.32 -20.49 -2.24
C LYS A 179 23.36 -19.41 -1.98
N ILE A 180 23.77 -19.26 -0.72
CA ILE A 180 24.78 -18.30 -0.27
C ILE A 180 25.96 -19.09 0.29
N ASP A 181 27.17 -18.85 -0.22
CA ASP A 181 28.40 -19.55 0.22
C ASP A 181 28.29 -21.08 0.26
N GLY A 182 27.55 -21.65 -0.70
CA GLY A 182 27.36 -23.09 -0.79
C GLY A 182 26.26 -23.67 0.09
N LYS A 183 25.63 -22.86 0.95
CA LYS A 183 24.52 -23.24 1.84
C LYS A 183 23.19 -22.72 1.31
N ASN A 184 22.12 -23.48 1.55
CA ASN A 184 20.76 -23.02 1.27
C ASN A 184 20.28 -22.18 2.44
N GLU A 185 20.01 -20.91 2.18
CA GLU A 185 19.51 -19.95 3.16
C GLU A 185 18.10 -19.51 2.78
N LYS A 186 17.23 -19.38 3.78
CA LYS A 186 15.88 -18.84 3.62
C LYS A 186 15.96 -17.32 3.73
N ILE A 187 15.63 -16.61 2.66
CA ILE A 187 15.65 -15.15 2.61
C ILE A 187 14.23 -14.63 2.42
N TYR A 188 13.78 -13.82 3.37
CA TYR A 188 12.47 -13.16 3.30
C TYR A 188 12.52 -11.97 2.35
N VAL A 189 11.42 -11.75 1.62
CA VAL A 189 11.21 -10.48 0.90
C VAL A 189 11.11 -9.36 1.94
N PRO A 190 11.91 -8.29 1.86
CA PRO A 190 11.95 -7.28 2.90
C PRO A 190 10.68 -6.41 2.87
N TYR A 191 10.05 -6.26 4.03
CA TYR A 191 8.93 -5.35 4.26
C TYR A 191 9.21 -4.43 5.44
N ALA A 192 8.92 -3.15 5.29
CA ALA A 192 8.86 -2.17 6.36
C ALA A 192 7.39 -1.96 6.76
N MET A 193 7.09 -2.22 8.02
CA MET A 193 5.78 -2.04 8.62
C MET A 193 5.78 -0.76 9.45
N LEU A 194 5.06 0.26 9.01
CA LEU A 194 4.97 1.56 9.66
C LEU A 194 3.61 1.71 10.33
N THR A 195 3.57 1.71 11.67
CA THR A 195 2.32 1.74 12.44
C THR A 195 2.11 3.10 13.08
N GLY A 196 0.97 3.72 12.80
CA GLY A 196 0.56 5.00 13.36
C GLY A 196 -0.70 4.88 14.22
N LEU A 197 -0.66 5.46 15.43
CA LEU A 197 -1.81 5.61 16.32
C LEU A 197 -1.93 7.05 16.78
N ILE A 198 -3.17 7.53 16.92
CA ILE A 198 -3.48 8.82 17.54
C ILE A 198 -4.16 8.54 18.88
N LEU A 199 -3.54 9.01 19.95
CA LEU A 199 -4.00 8.85 21.33
C LEU A 199 -4.50 10.18 21.87
N ASP A 200 -5.60 10.13 22.62
CA ASP A 200 -6.18 11.30 23.27
C ASP A 200 -5.61 11.46 24.69
N ASN A 201 -4.97 12.60 24.98
CA ASN A 201 -4.35 12.85 26.28
C ASN A 201 -5.38 12.93 27.42
N ALA A 202 -6.67 13.12 27.13
CA ALA A 202 -7.72 13.02 28.15
C ALA A 202 -7.83 11.60 28.75
N HIS A 203 -7.46 10.58 27.96
CA HIS A 203 -7.58 9.17 28.34
C HIS A 203 -6.23 8.50 28.54
N PHE A 204 -5.20 8.85 27.76
CA PHE A 204 -3.88 8.22 27.74
C PHE A 204 -2.82 9.10 28.40
N HIS A 205 -2.13 8.55 29.39
CA HIS A 205 -1.08 9.21 30.14
C HIS A 205 0.18 8.34 30.19
N ASN A 206 1.33 8.96 30.46
CA ASN A 206 2.62 8.27 30.62
C ASN A 206 2.93 7.29 29.46
N VAL A 207 2.57 7.70 28.24
CA VAL A 207 2.71 6.86 27.05
C VAL A 207 4.19 6.59 26.77
N LYS A 208 4.51 5.33 26.49
CA LYS A 208 5.82 4.87 26.01
C LYS A 208 5.62 3.98 24.81
N ILE A 209 6.58 4.01 23.89
CA ILE A 209 6.61 3.15 22.71
C ILE A 209 7.97 2.49 22.59
N THR A 210 7.95 1.20 22.28
CA THR A 210 9.10 0.41 21.85
C THR A 210 9.11 0.35 20.33
N ASN A 211 10.29 0.46 19.72
CA ASN A 211 10.48 0.48 18.26
C ASN A 211 9.72 1.62 17.57
N GLY A 212 9.70 2.80 18.20
CA GLY A 212 8.98 3.96 17.67
C GLY A 212 9.32 5.29 18.31
N ARG A 213 8.51 6.29 17.96
CA ARG A 213 8.59 7.67 18.44
C ARG A 213 7.21 8.18 18.83
N LEU A 214 7.19 9.06 19.82
CA LEU A 214 6.00 9.80 20.25
C LEU A 214 6.16 11.25 19.87
N ILE A 215 5.10 11.84 19.33
CA ILE A 215 5.00 13.26 19.01
C ILE A 215 3.73 13.76 19.70
N SER A 216 3.84 14.81 20.52
CA SER A 216 2.66 15.40 21.17
C SER A 216 2.47 16.86 20.76
N ASP A 217 1.22 17.24 20.55
CA ASP A 217 0.80 18.63 20.31
C ASP A 217 0.20 19.30 21.57
N GLY A 218 0.25 18.61 22.71
CA GLY A 218 -0.34 19.01 23.98
C GLY A 218 -1.71 18.38 24.27
N ASN A 219 -2.52 18.10 23.24
CA ASN A 219 -3.85 17.50 23.39
C ASN A 219 -3.89 16.03 22.94
N LYS A 220 -3.04 15.67 21.98
CA LYS A 220 -2.93 14.33 21.43
C LYS A 220 -1.49 13.88 21.43
N ILE A 221 -1.31 12.57 21.40
CA ILE A 221 -0.03 11.92 21.15
C ILE A 221 -0.17 11.10 19.86
N ILE A 222 0.69 11.38 18.90
CA ILE A 222 0.92 10.52 17.74
C ILE A 222 2.03 9.55 18.15
N ALA A 223 1.71 8.27 18.10
CA ALA A 223 2.67 7.18 18.26
C ALA A 223 2.95 6.59 16.89
N ALA A 224 4.23 6.54 16.50
CA ALA A 224 4.67 6.00 15.21
C ALA A 224 5.74 4.94 15.46
N GLY A 225 5.51 3.72 15.03
CA GLY A 225 6.44 2.60 15.17
C GLY A 225 6.88 2.03 13.82
N ILE A 226 8.01 1.35 13.81
CA ILE A 226 8.55 0.62 12.67
C ILE A 226 8.87 -0.82 13.05
N ALA A 227 8.58 -1.76 12.16
CA ALA A 227 9.01 -3.14 12.24
C ALA A 227 9.47 -3.65 10.86
N LEU A 228 10.42 -4.57 10.87
CA LEU A 228 11.10 -5.18 9.72
C LEU A 228 11.08 -6.71 9.88
N PRO A 229 9.90 -7.35 9.80
CA PRO A 229 9.75 -8.77 10.09
C PRO A 229 10.58 -9.64 9.13
N GLY A 230 11.45 -10.49 9.68
CA GLY A 230 12.36 -11.37 8.93
C GLY A 230 13.73 -10.76 8.61
N MET A 231 13.95 -9.47 8.91
CA MET A 231 15.20 -8.79 8.54
C MET A 231 16.39 -9.19 9.43
N GLN A 232 16.15 -9.48 10.71
CA GLN A 232 17.21 -9.98 11.59
C GLN A 232 17.78 -11.31 11.07
N GLU A 233 16.89 -12.20 10.63
CA GLU A 233 17.23 -13.50 10.04
C GLU A 233 17.95 -13.33 8.72
N ASN A 234 17.46 -12.45 7.84
CA ASN A 234 18.08 -12.19 6.54
C ASN A 234 19.54 -11.71 6.66
N LEU A 235 19.83 -10.83 7.64
CA LEU A 235 21.17 -10.28 7.82
C LEU A 235 22.10 -11.18 8.65
N GLY A 236 21.55 -12.15 9.38
CA GLY A 236 22.34 -13.06 10.22
C GLY A 236 23.14 -12.36 11.34
N ILE A 237 22.75 -11.15 11.74
CA ILE A 237 23.43 -10.36 12.78
C ILE A 237 22.94 -10.83 14.16
N ASP A 238 23.83 -10.93 15.16
CA ASP A 238 23.42 -11.22 16.54
C ASP A 238 22.66 -10.00 17.11
N LYS A 239 21.53 -10.24 17.78
CA LYS A 239 20.71 -9.20 18.41
C LYS A 239 21.49 -8.34 19.42
N LYS A 240 22.57 -8.87 19.99
CA LYS A 240 23.46 -8.11 20.90
C LYS A 240 24.25 -7.01 20.20
N ASP A 241 24.58 -7.22 18.92
CA ASP A 241 25.33 -6.26 18.12
C ASP A 241 24.38 -5.24 17.51
N LEU A 242 23.26 -5.72 16.98
CA LEU A 242 22.18 -4.88 16.45
C LEU A 242 20.84 -5.61 16.57
N GLU A 243 19.92 -5.03 17.33
CA GLU A 243 18.53 -5.48 17.38
C GLU A 243 17.71 -4.75 16.31
N ILE A 244 17.18 -5.53 15.37
CA ILE A 244 16.29 -5.05 14.32
C ILE A 244 14.85 -5.26 14.77
N PRO A 245 14.01 -4.22 14.78
CA PRO A 245 12.66 -4.31 15.32
C PRO A 245 11.77 -5.17 14.42
N ASP A 246 11.03 -6.12 14.99
CA ASP A 246 10.05 -6.98 14.31
C ASP A 246 8.61 -6.80 14.84
N TYR A 247 8.43 -5.95 15.84
CA TYR A 247 7.13 -5.58 16.42
C TYR A 247 7.10 -4.11 16.84
N VAL A 248 5.90 -3.58 17.11
CA VAL A 248 5.69 -2.29 17.76
C VAL A 248 4.92 -2.51 19.05
N GLU A 249 5.34 -1.90 20.16
CA GLU A 249 4.65 -2.04 21.45
C GLU A 249 4.45 -0.69 22.12
N LEU A 250 3.24 -0.45 22.62
CA LEU A 250 2.86 0.76 23.31
C LEU A 250 2.41 0.43 24.74
N THR A 251 2.88 1.21 25.70
CA THR A 251 2.35 1.16 27.07
C THR A 251 1.84 2.53 27.49
N ALA A 252 0.75 2.56 28.26
CA ALA A 252 0.17 3.80 28.78
C ALA A 252 -0.65 3.54 30.04
N ASP A 253 -0.74 4.55 30.91
CA ASP A 253 -1.74 4.60 31.95
C ASP A 253 -3.02 5.17 31.36
N VAL A 254 -4.13 4.43 31.44
CA VAL A 254 -5.36 4.77 30.72
C VAL A 254 -6.55 4.92 31.67
N THR A 255 -7.42 5.89 31.36
CA THR A 255 -8.77 5.99 31.92
C THR A 255 -9.80 5.86 30.81
N ASP A 256 -10.83 5.01 31.00
CA ASP A 256 -11.89 4.78 30.00
C ASP A 256 -11.31 4.46 28.60
N PHE A 257 -10.60 3.33 28.50
CA PHE A 257 -9.82 2.96 27.32
C PHE A 257 -10.63 3.05 26.02
N LYS A 258 -10.16 3.91 25.12
CA LYS A 258 -10.73 4.17 23.80
C LYS A 258 -9.61 4.36 22.79
N LEU A 259 -9.34 3.33 22.00
CA LEU A 259 -8.39 3.43 20.90
C LEU A 259 -9.11 3.88 19.62
N GLY A 260 -8.57 4.92 18.99
CA GLY A 260 -9.04 5.37 17.68
C GLY A 260 -8.57 4.45 16.55
N MET A 261 -8.76 4.91 15.31
CA MET A 261 -8.24 4.22 14.13
C MET A 261 -6.72 4.09 14.23
N THR A 262 -6.23 2.86 14.02
CA THR A 262 -4.81 2.55 13.85
C THR A 262 -4.56 2.24 12.39
N VAL A 263 -3.45 2.73 11.84
CA VAL A 263 -3.07 2.51 10.45
C VAL A 263 -1.69 1.87 10.43
N THR A 264 -1.52 0.82 9.64
CA THR A 264 -0.22 0.26 9.31
C THR A 264 -0.02 0.31 7.80
N VAL A 265 1.13 0.82 7.37
CA VAL A 265 1.57 0.77 5.97
C VAL A 265 2.63 -0.32 5.84
N ALA A 266 2.47 -1.21 4.87
CA ALA A 266 3.48 -2.19 4.49
C ALA A 266 4.18 -1.70 3.21
N ALA A 267 5.50 -1.56 3.24
CA ALA A 267 6.28 -1.09 2.10
C ALA A 267 7.48 -2.02 1.83
N ASN A 268 7.57 -2.54 0.61
CA ASN A 268 8.72 -3.31 0.11
C ASN A 268 9.55 -2.50 -0.89
N ASP A 269 8.95 -1.56 -1.62
CA ASP A 269 9.64 -0.76 -2.65
C ASP A 269 10.79 0.10 -2.11
N LEU A 270 10.80 0.40 -0.81
CA LEU A 270 11.92 1.09 -0.18
C LEU A 270 13.23 0.31 -0.30
N PHE A 271 13.16 -1.02 -0.47
CA PHE A 271 14.31 -1.89 -0.58
C PHE A 271 14.73 -2.16 -2.03
N SER A 272 13.84 -1.93 -3.01
CA SER A 272 14.18 -2.09 -4.43
C SER A 272 15.07 -0.95 -4.95
N GLN A 273 15.11 0.18 -4.25
CA GLN A 273 15.94 1.34 -4.60
C GLN A 273 17.31 1.37 -3.90
N VAL A 274 17.61 0.38 -3.06
CA VAL A 274 18.91 0.29 -2.40
C VAL A 274 19.92 -0.23 -3.42
N ASP A 275 20.78 0.67 -3.88
CA ASP A 275 21.89 0.33 -4.77
C ASP A 275 22.86 -0.60 -4.04
N THR A 276 23.19 -1.74 -4.65
CA THR A 276 24.03 -2.80 -4.05
C THR A 276 25.47 -2.78 -4.58
N GLU A 277 25.90 -1.71 -5.23
CA GLU A 277 27.29 -1.52 -5.69
C GLU A 277 28.27 -1.15 -4.56
#